data_AF-A0A453F729-F1
#
_entry.id   AF-A0A453F729-F1
#
_cell.length_a   1.000
_cell.length_b   1.000
_cell.length_c   1.000
_cell.angle_alpha   90.00
_cell.angle_beta   90.00
_cell.angle_gamma   90.00
#
_symmetry.space_group_name_H-M   'P 1'
#
loop_
_entity.id
_entity.type
_entity.pdbx_description
1 polymer ?
#
loop_
_entity_poly.entity_id
_entity_poly.type
_entity_poly.pdbx_seq_one_letter_code
_entity_poly.pdbx_strand_id
1 'polypeptide(L)'
;MAFTGDALIIRACGRTDFQGGSSDQLYQSVHSQIFSLPKDTLLYPAHDYKGFTVTTVEEEVAYNARLSRDKETFKTIMENLNLSYPKMIDVAVPANMVCGFQDPPSKV
;
A
#
# COMPACT_ATOMS: atom_id res chain seq x y z
N MET A 1 -3.20 -5.06 -16.68
CA MET A 1 -2.22 -4.81 -15.60
C MET A 1 -2.67 -3.58 -14.81
N ALA A 2 -2.36 -3.53 -13.52
CA ALA A 2 -2.63 -2.39 -12.64
C ALA A 2 -1.42 -2.08 -11.76
N PHE A 3 -1.13 -0.80 -11.56
CA PHE A 3 -0.11 -0.33 -10.62
C PHE A 3 -0.80 0.06 -9.32
N THR A 4 -0.54 -0.68 -8.24
CA THR A 4 -1.36 -0.62 -7.02
C THR A 4 -0.83 0.32 -5.96
N GLY A 5 0.30 1.01 -6.23
CA GLY A 5 0.96 1.83 -5.23
C GLY A 5 1.26 1.01 -3.97
N ASP A 6 0.98 1.59 -2.81
CA ASP A 6 1.02 0.89 -1.52
C ASP A 6 -0.35 0.40 -1.04
N ALA A 7 -1.42 0.56 -1.84
CA ALA A 7 -2.74 0.06 -1.44
C ALA A 7 -2.76 -1.48 -1.38
N LEU A 8 -2.15 -2.12 -2.38
CA LEU A 8 -1.88 -3.56 -2.37
C LEU A 8 -0.40 -3.79 -2.63
N ILE A 9 0.21 -4.60 -1.76
CA ILE A 9 1.59 -5.11 -1.87
C ILE A 9 1.51 -6.63 -1.96
N ILE A 10 2.47 -7.28 -2.62
CA ILE A 10 2.46 -8.74 -2.82
C ILE A 10 2.34 -9.46 -1.46
N ARG A 11 1.25 -10.22 -1.26
CA ARG A 11 0.85 -10.89 -0.02
C ARG A 11 0.59 -9.98 1.20
N ALA A 12 0.50 -8.66 1.02
CA ALA A 12 0.36 -7.66 2.08
C ALA A 12 -0.39 -6.39 1.62
N CYS A 13 -0.25 -5.30 2.37
CA CYS A 13 -0.69 -3.95 2.02
C CYS A 13 0.17 -2.93 2.77
N GLY A 14 0.11 -1.67 2.32
CA GLY A 14 0.72 -0.54 3.01
C GLY A 14 0.11 -0.29 4.39
N ARG A 15 0.82 0.51 5.20
CA ARG A 15 0.36 0.93 6.52
C ARG A 15 -0.73 2.00 6.41
N THR A 16 -1.56 2.14 7.44
CA THR A 16 -2.75 3.02 7.45
C THR A 16 -2.78 4.00 8.62
N ASP A 17 -1.72 4.05 9.42
CA ASP A 17 -1.61 4.82 10.68
C ASP A 17 -0.94 6.20 10.52
N PHE A 18 -0.59 6.59 9.29
CA PHE A 18 -0.01 7.90 8.95
C PHE A 18 -0.70 8.50 7.71
N GLN A 19 -0.38 9.76 7.38
CA GLN A 19 -0.86 10.46 6.18
C GLN A 19 -2.40 10.54 6.02
N GLY A 20 -3.14 10.47 7.14
CA GLY A 20 -4.61 10.42 7.12
C GLY A 20 -5.19 9.08 6.63
N GLY A 21 -4.39 8.01 6.67
CA GLY A 21 -4.82 6.67 6.26
C GLY A 21 -5.94 6.08 7.12
N SER A 22 -6.64 5.10 6.55
CA SER A 22 -7.71 4.36 7.22
C SER A 22 -7.74 2.91 6.74
N SER A 23 -7.65 1.96 7.67
CA SER A 23 -7.80 0.53 7.37
C SER A 23 -9.17 0.21 6.80
N ASP A 24 -10.22 0.88 7.30
CA ASP A 24 -11.57 0.71 6.80
C ASP A 24 -11.68 1.09 5.32
N GLN A 25 -11.15 2.27 4.97
CA GLN A 25 -11.13 2.78 3.61
C GLN A 25 -10.25 1.93 2.70
N LEU A 26 -9.05 1.56 3.15
CA LEU A 26 -8.14 0.72 2.37
C LEU A 26 -8.77 -0.61 1.99
N TYR A 27 -9.42 -1.28 2.94
CA TYR A 27 -10.14 -2.53 2.69
C TYR A 27 -11.20 -2.35 1.60
N GLN A 28 -12.04 -1.32 1.72
CA GLN A 28 -13.07 -1.03 0.72
C GLN A 28 -12.49 -0.68 -0.65
N SER A 29 -11.41 0.10 -0.71
CA SER A 29 -10.73 0.46 -1.96
C SER A 29 -10.18 -0.79 -2.66
N VAL A 30 -9.47 -1.66 -1.96
CA VAL A 30 -8.93 -2.89 -2.56
C VAL A 30 -10.05 -3.79 -3.06
N HIS A 31 -11.06 -4.06 -2.24
CA HIS A 31 -12.15 -4.98 -2.60
C HIS A 31 -13.00 -4.47 -3.75
N SER A 32 -13.27 -3.15 -3.82
CA SER A 32 -14.13 -2.57 -4.85
C SER A 32 -13.41 -2.19 -6.14
N GLN A 33 -12.11 -1.83 -6.08
CA GLN A 33 -11.37 -1.31 -7.24
C GLN A 33 -10.32 -2.29 -7.79
N ILE A 34 -9.69 -3.11 -6.94
CA ILE A 34 -8.59 -4.00 -7.35
C ILE A 34 -9.10 -5.43 -7.50
N PHE A 35 -9.80 -5.97 -6.49
CA PHE A 35 -10.32 -7.34 -6.54
C PHE A 35 -11.52 -7.51 -7.49
N SER A 36 -12.08 -6.42 -7.99
CA SER A 36 -13.11 -6.42 -9.03
C SER A 36 -12.55 -6.53 -10.46
N LEU A 37 -11.22 -6.41 -10.63
CA LEU A 37 -10.57 -6.58 -11.92
C LEU A 37 -10.54 -8.06 -12.35
N PRO A 38 -10.30 -8.36 -13.64
CA PRO A 38 -10.09 -9.73 -14.10
C PRO A 38 -9.00 -10.45 -13.30
N LYS A 39 -9.24 -11.72 -12.99
CA LYS A 39 -8.39 -12.57 -12.14
C LYS A 39 -6.92 -12.63 -12.58
N ASP A 40 -6.68 -12.62 -13.88
CA ASP A 40 -5.37 -12.66 -14.52
C ASP A 40 -4.69 -11.28 -14.62
N THR A 41 -5.32 -10.22 -14.11
CA THR A 41 -4.73 -8.89 -14.09
C THR A 41 -3.46 -8.89 -13.25
N LEU A 42 -2.33 -8.63 -13.89
CA LEU A 42 -1.05 -8.40 -13.22
C LEU A 42 -1.12 -7.16 -12.34
N LEU A 43 -0.67 -7.28 -11.09
CA LEU A 43 -0.59 -6.22 -10.09
C LEU A 43 0.88 -5.90 -9.80
N TYR A 44 1.26 -4.64 -10.00
CA TYR A 44 2.59 -4.12 -9.76
C TYR A 44 2.56 -3.12 -8.59
N PRO A 45 3.08 -3.47 -7.40
CA PRO A 45 3.12 -2.58 -6.25
C PRO A 45 4.23 -1.52 -6.38
N ALA A 46 4.16 -0.46 -5.56
CA ALA A 46 5.24 0.52 -5.44
C ALA A 46 6.45 -0.01 -4.66
N HIS A 47 6.22 -0.96 -3.73
CA HIS A 47 7.26 -1.56 -2.91
C HIS A 47 7.11 -3.07 -2.82
N ASP A 48 8.23 -3.75 -2.65
CA ASP A 48 8.32 -5.13 -2.19
C ASP A 48 9.54 -5.27 -1.26
N TYR A 49 9.40 -6.09 -0.22
CA TYR A 49 10.43 -6.28 0.81
C TYR A 49 10.96 -7.72 0.87
N LYS A 50 10.64 -8.56 -0.13
CA LYS A 50 10.96 -10.00 -0.19
C LYS A 50 11.58 -10.44 -1.52
N GLY A 51 11.77 -9.54 -2.47
CA GLY A 51 12.34 -9.81 -3.79
C GLY A 51 11.31 -10.22 -4.86
N PHE A 52 10.01 -10.02 -4.62
CA PHE A 52 8.97 -10.27 -5.62
C PHE A 52 8.74 -9.05 -6.51
N THR A 53 8.31 -9.29 -7.76
CA THR A 53 8.17 -8.22 -8.77
C THR A 53 6.75 -8.05 -9.31
N VAL A 54 5.90 -9.08 -9.23
CA VAL A 54 4.53 -9.08 -9.75
C VAL A 54 3.68 -10.14 -9.05
N THR A 55 2.38 -9.91 -8.94
CA THR A 55 1.34 -10.87 -8.51
C THR A 55 0.11 -10.71 -9.41
N THR A 56 -0.94 -11.49 -9.21
CA THR A 56 -2.24 -11.31 -9.89
C THR A 56 -3.36 -11.02 -8.91
N VAL A 57 -4.51 -10.57 -9.45
CA VAL A 57 -5.73 -10.43 -8.66
C VAL A 57 -6.14 -11.77 -8.03
N GLU A 58 -6.12 -12.87 -8.79
CA GLU A 58 -6.46 -14.20 -8.27
C GLU A 58 -5.55 -14.62 -7.11
N GLU A 59 -4.25 -14.40 -7.27
CA GLU A 59 -3.26 -14.71 -6.26
C GLU A 59 -3.48 -13.93 -4.96
N GLU A 60 -3.81 -12.65 -5.04
CA GLU A 60 -4.00 -11.82 -3.84
C GLU A 60 -5.35 -12.05 -3.16
N VAL A 61 -6.41 -12.33 -3.93
CA VAL A 61 -7.69 -12.74 -3.35
C VAL A 61 -7.53 -14.04 -2.56
N ALA A 62 -6.75 -15.00 -3.07
CA ALA A 62 -6.56 -16.29 -2.43
C ALA A 62 -5.55 -16.28 -1.27
N TYR A 63 -4.45 -15.54 -1.40
CA TYR A 63 -3.27 -15.73 -0.53
C TYR A 63 -2.78 -14.48 0.20
N ASN A 64 -3.41 -13.30 0.02
CA ASN A 64 -3.00 -12.12 0.79
C ASN A 64 -3.30 -12.31 2.28
N ALA A 65 -2.29 -12.25 3.14
CA ALA A 65 -2.45 -12.61 4.56
C ALA A 65 -3.39 -11.67 5.33
N ARG A 66 -3.63 -10.46 4.80
CA ARG A 66 -4.43 -9.40 5.42
C ARG A 66 -5.75 -9.20 4.68
N LEU A 67 -5.69 -8.92 3.38
CA LEU A 67 -6.83 -8.48 2.57
C LEU A 67 -7.80 -9.62 2.18
N SER A 68 -7.39 -10.88 2.35
CA SER A 68 -8.30 -12.05 2.19
C SER A 68 -9.11 -12.35 3.46
N ARG A 69 -8.84 -11.66 4.58
CA ARG A 69 -9.64 -11.75 5.81
C ARG A 69 -10.89 -10.90 5.69
N ASP A 70 -11.86 -11.12 6.58
CA ASP A 70 -12.97 -10.19 6.71
C ASP A 70 -12.50 -8.81 7.21
N LYS A 71 -13.34 -7.79 7.00
CA LYS A 71 -13.00 -6.39 7.25
C LYS A 71 -12.59 -6.11 8.71
N GLU A 72 -13.28 -6.70 9.68
CA GLU A 72 -13.00 -6.43 11.09
C GLU A 72 -11.73 -7.13 11.56
N THR A 73 -11.48 -8.37 11.09
CA THR A 73 -10.20 -9.04 11.29
C THR A 73 -9.06 -8.25 10.64
N PHE A 74 -9.25 -7.74 9.43
CA PHE A 74 -8.26 -6.89 8.75
C PHE A 74 -7.91 -5.65 9.58
N LYS A 75 -8.92 -4.89 10.02
CA LYS A 75 -8.73 -3.69 10.85
C LYS A 75 -7.97 -4.01 12.14
N THR A 76 -8.40 -5.08 12.84
CA THR A 76 -7.75 -5.54 14.06
C THR A 76 -6.28 -5.89 13.83
N ILE A 77 -5.96 -6.61 12.75
CA ILE A 77 -4.55 -6.91 12.39
C ILE A 77 -3.77 -5.62 12.18
N MET A 78 -4.29 -4.69 11.37
CA MET A 78 -3.62 -3.45 11.02
C MET A 78 -3.34 -2.55 12.23
N GLU A 79 -4.29 -2.45 13.15
CA GLU A 79 -4.16 -1.68 14.41
C GLU A 79 -3.07 -2.25 15.34
N ASN A 80 -2.82 -3.57 15.28
CA ASN A 80 -1.92 -4.27 16.19
C ASN A 80 -0.53 -4.57 15.59
N LEU A 81 -0.17 -4.00 14.43
CA LEU A 81 1.14 -4.26 13.80
C LEU A 81 2.33 -3.68 14.57
N ASN A 82 2.11 -2.69 15.45
CA ASN A 82 3.13 -2.02 16.27
C ASN A 82 4.42 -1.66 15.50
N LEU A 83 4.25 -1.05 14.33
CA LEU A 83 5.36 -0.71 13.44
C LEU A 83 6.14 0.49 13.99
N SER A 84 7.46 0.48 13.80
CA SER A 84 8.29 1.64 14.11
C SER A 84 7.84 2.89 13.35
N TYR A 85 8.09 4.06 13.93
CA TYR A 85 7.94 5.34 13.26
C TYR A 85 8.67 5.33 11.90
N PRO A 86 8.02 5.72 10.78
CA PRO A 86 8.66 5.65 9.47
C PRO A 86 9.84 6.62 9.38
N LYS A 87 11.04 6.07 9.17
CA LYS A 87 12.33 6.77 9.35
C LYS A 87 12.49 8.08 8.55
N MET A 88 11.80 8.20 7.41
CA MET A 88 11.95 9.33 6.49
C MET A 88 10.68 10.19 6.36
N ILE A 89 9.62 9.92 7.13
CA ILE A 89 8.32 10.57 6.89
C ILE A 89 8.40 12.10 7.07
N ASP A 90 9.16 12.59 8.05
CA ASP A 90 9.33 14.02 8.34
C ASP A 90 10.12 14.78 7.26
N VAL A 91 10.88 14.07 6.43
CA VAL A 91 11.64 14.64 5.32
C VAL A 91 10.88 14.46 4.00
N ALA A 92 10.42 13.23 3.76
CA ALA A 92 9.81 12.84 2.50
C ALA A 92 8.43 13.47 2.29
N VAL A 93 7.57 13.52 3.32
CA VAL A 93 6.21 14.09 3.15
C VAL A 93 6.27 15.58 2.80
N PRO A 94 6.97 16.45 3.54
CA PRO A 94 7.06 17.86 3.17
C PRO A 94 7.65 18.08 1.77
N ALA A 95 8.72 17.36 1.41
CA ALA A 95 9.31 17.45 0.08
C ALA A 95 8.32 17.04 -1.02
N ASN A 96 7.60 15.93 -0.84
CA ASN A 96 6.62 15.44 -1.81
C ASN A 96 5.41 16.37 -1.96
N MET A 97 4.99 17.04 -0.88
CA MET A 97 3.90 18.02 -0.91
C MET A 97 4.21 19.25 -1.78
N VAL A 98 5.50 19.52 -2.02
CA VAL A 98 5.97 20.56 -2.95
C VAL A 98 6.61 19.96 -4.19
N CYS A 99 6.15 18.78 -4.63
CA CYS A 99 6.61 18.13 -5.86
C CYS A 99 8.13 17.86 -5.91
N GLY A 100 8.76 17.69 -4.75
CA GLY A 100 10.21 17.44 -4.62
C GLY A 100 11.09 18.67 -4.78
N PHE A 101 10.52 19.86 -4.98
CA PHE A 101 11.32 21.09 -5.06
C PHE A 101 12.08 21.35 -3.75
N GLN A 102 13.34 21.76 -3.89
CA GLN A 102 14.23 22.12 -2.78
C GLN A 102 14.64 23.59 -2.96
N ASP A 103 14.55 24.38 -1.89
CA ASP A 103 15.06 25.75 -1.86
C ASP A 103 16.41 25.81 -1.11
N PRO A 104 17.43 26.50 -1.65
CA PRO A 104 17.49 27.11 -2.98
C PRO A 104 17.59 26.05 -4.10
N PRO A 105 17.22 26.39 -5.35
CA PRO A 105 17.34 25.48 -6.49
C PRO A 105 18.77 24.94 -6.64
N SER A 106 18.91 23.74 -7.20
CA SER A 106 20.21 23.09 -7.34
C SER A 106 21.20 24.00 -8.08
N LYS A 107 22.44 24.00 -7.63
CA LYS A 107 23.54 24.63 -8.36
C LYS A 107 23.80 23.78 -9.60
N VAL A 108 23.13 24.10 -10.70
CA VAL A 108 23.45 23.57 -12.04
C VAL A 108 24.78 24.13 -12.51
#